data_AF-C6PXT8-F1
#
_entry.id   AF-C6PXT8-F1
#
_cell.length_a   1.000
_cell.length_b   1.000
_cell.length_c   1.000
_cell.angle_alpha   90.00
_cell.angle_beta   90.00
_cell.angle_gamma   90.00
#
_symmetry.space_group_name_H-M   'P 1'
#
loop_
_entity.id
_entity.type
_entity.pdbx_description
1 polymer ?
#
loop_
_entity_poly.entity_id
_entity_poly.type
_entity_poly.pdbx_seq_one_letter_code
_entity_poly.pdbx_strand_id
1 'polypeptide(L)'
;MPEFNSWNVPFSTICFFEDALNSHKRVIRVSRERDIFFRIERDDNSILNTLLLNEYRFGIASLIRALEEFPETEYIIIGGNWNESTYEADEYAGNNNIGIYDFSEFFGAINCDNIPLKYIKKDERNNKKNTFRGA
;
A
#
# COMPACT_ATOMS: atom_id res chain seq x y z
N MET A 1 -4.94 18.54 18.61
CA MET A 1 -5.40 17.76 17.44
C MET A 1 -4.29 16.77 17.12
N PRO A 2 -4.57 15.50 16.79
CA PRO A 2 -3.52 14.58 16.39
C PRO A 2 -2.83 15.13 15.13
N GLU A 3 -1.52 15.03 15.09
CA GLU A 3 -0.74 15.32 13.89
C GLU A 3 -0.78 14.05 13.04
N PHE A 4 -1.63 14.04 12.01
CA PHE A 4 -1.94 12.79 11.30
C PHE A 4 -0.89 12.36 10.26
N ASN A 5 0.16 13.16 10.05
CA ASN A 5 1.36 12.80 9.30
C ASN A 5 2.59 12.72 10.23
N SER A 6 2.44 11.96 11.32
CA SER A 6 3.53 11.63 12.26
C SER A 6 4.64 10.76 11.62
N TRP A 7 4.42 10.33 10.38
CA TRP A 7 5.30 9.51 9.54
C TRP A 7 6.20 10.32 8.61
N ASN A 8 6.11 11.66 8.66
CA ASN A 8 6.93 12.58 7.85
C ASN A 8 6.85 12.29 6.34
N VAL A 9 5.69 11.85 5.85
CA VAL A 9 5.47 11.66 4.42
C VAL A 9 5.53 13.04 3.75
N PRO A 10 6.46 13.28 2.80
CA PRO A 10 6.57 14.59 2.17
C PRO A 10 5.28 14.97 1.45
N PHE A 11 4.85 16.23 1.58
CA PHE A 11 3.63 16.71 0.91
C PHE A 11 3.66 16.46 -0.61
N SER A 12 4.83 16.59 -1.25
CA SER A 12 5.02 16.26 -2.65
C SER A 12 4.70 14.80 -2.99
N THR A 13 5.04 13.88 -2.08
CA THR A 13 4.75 12.44 -2.23
C THR A 13 3.26 12.17 -2.08
N ILE A 14 2.60 12.85 -1.13
CA ILE A 14 1.15 12.79 -0.93
C ILE A 14 0.43 13.26 -2.20
N CYS A 15 0.78 14.46 -2.71
CA CYS A 15 0.18 15.00 -3.93
C CYS A 15 0.42 14.08 -5.14
N PHE A 16 1.65 13.60 -5.32
CA PHE A 16 1.96 12.69 -6.42
C PHE A 16 1.10 11.42 -6.38
N PHE A 17 0.96 10.81 -5.20
CA PHE A 17 0.14 9.61 -5.03
C PHE A 17 -1.34 9.89 -5.30
N GLU A 18 -1.87 10.99 -4.77
CA GLU A 18 -3.25 11.42 -4.99
C GLU A 18 -3.55 11.72 -6.47
N ASP A 19 -2.66 12.45 -7.15
CA ASP A 19 -2.79 12.77 -8.58
C ASP A 19 -2.74 11.51 -9.46
N ALA A 20 -1.84 10.58 -9.13
CA ALA A 20 -1.73 9.30 -9.83
C ALA A 20 -2.98 8.43 -9.65
N LEU A 21 -3.56 8.41 -8.44
CA LEU A 21 -4.84 7.73 -8.18
C LEU A 21 -6.00 8.35 -8.95
N ASN A 22 -6.14 9.68 -8.92
CA ASN A 22 -7.19 10.40 -9.64
C ASN A 22 -7.09 10.22 -11.17
N SER A 23 -5.89 9.95 -11.68
CA SER A 23 -5.65 9.69 -13.11
C SER A 23 -5.83 8.21 -13.49
N HIS A 24 -6.01 7.31 -12.52
CA HIS A 24 -6.08 5.87 -12.76
C HIS A 24 -7.47 5.45 -13.25
N LYS A 25 -7.55 4.76 -14.40
CA LYS A 25 -8.83 4.44 -15.07
C LYS A 25 -9.83 3.64 -14.25
N ARG A 26 -9.34 2.76 -13.37
CA ARG A 26 -10.18 1.94 -12.48
C ARG A 26 -10.63 2.66 -11.20
N VAL A 27 -10.15 3.87 -10.95
CA VAL A 27 -10.50 4.65 -9.76
C VAL A 27 -11.60 5.64 -10.14
N ILE A 28 -12.72 5.58 -9.44
CA ILE A 28 -13.86 6.50 -9.61
C ILE A 28 -13.71 7.70 -8.68
N ARG A 29 -13.22 7.45 -7.45
CA ARG A 29 -13.13 8.48 -6.42
C ARG A 29 -11.98 8.20 -5.46
N VAL A 30 -11.28 9.27 -5.09
CA VAL A 30 -10.28 9.27 -4.03
C VAL A 30 -10.77 10.20 -2.92
N SER A 31 -10.66 9.77 -1.67
CA SER A 31 -10.88 10.64 -0.50
C SER A 31 -9.68 10.51 0.42
N ARG A 32 -9.03 11.65 0.68
CA ARG A 32 -7.91 11.75 1.62
C ARG A 32 -8.42 12.10 3.00
N GLU A 33 -8.06 11.29 3.98
CA GLU A 33 -8.46 11.41 5.38
C GLU A 33 -7.21 11.36 6.24
N ARG A 34 -7.20 12.03 7.39
CA ARG A 34 -6.06 12.00 8.33
C ARG A 34 -4.70 12.17 7.62
N ASP A 35 -4.65 13.11 6.69
CA ASP A 35 -3.50 13.53 5.85
C ASP A 35 -2.87 12.47 4.92
N ILE A 36 -2.56 11.26 5.41
CA ILE A 36 -1.84 10.19 4.71
C ILE A 36 -2.67 8.92 4.49
N PHE A 37 -3.94 8.92 4.90
CA PHE A 37 -4.84 7.80 4.71
C PHE A 37 -5.79 8.08 3.53
N PHE A 38 -5.96 7.09 2.66
CA PHE A 38 -6.71 7.22 1.42
C PHE A 38 -7.79 6.16 1.34
N ARG A 39 -9.02 6.61 1.14
CA ARG A 39 -10.15 5.75 0.77
C ARG A 39 -10.35 5.85 -0.74
N ILE A 40 -10.09 4.74 -1.44
CA ILE A 40 -10.09 4.67 -2.90
C ILE A 40 -11.27 3.83 -3.36
N GLU A 41 -12.18 4.42 -4.11
CA GLU A 41 -13.36 3.75 -4.66
C GLU A 41 -13.12 3.40 -6.13
N ARG A 42 -13.36 2.14 -6.49
CA ARG A 42 -13.09 1.57 -7.80
C ARG A 42 -14.35 1.37 -8.64
N ASP A 43 -14.15 1.12 -9.93
CA ASP A 43 -15.20 0.87 -10.92
C ASP A 43 -16.05 -0.38 -10.70
N ASP A 44 -15.59 -1.28 -9.85
CA ASP A 44 -16.32 -2.46 -9.38
C ASP A 44 -17.03 -2.26 -8.03
N ASN A 45 -17.07 -1.01 -7.52
CA ASN A 45 -17.55 -0.63 -6.19
C ASN A 45 -16.72 -1.15 -5.01
N SER A 46 -15.54 -1.75 -5.25
CA SER A 46 -14.60 -2.06 -4.17
C SER A 46 -14.00 -0.79 -3.59
N ILE A 47 -13.74 -0.82 -2.28
CA ILE A 47 -13.12 0.28 -1.54
C ILE A 47 -11.78 -0.23 -1.02
N LEU A 48 -10.72 0.52 -1.27
CA LEU A 48 -9.39 0.23 -0.74
C LEU A 48 -9.06 1.23 0.36
N ASN A 49 -8.88 0.72 1.58
CA ASN A 49 -8.39 1.50 2.71
C ASN A 49 -6.87 1.48 2.75
N THR A 50 -6.26 2.56 2.26
CA THR A 50 -4.84 2.59 1.91
C THR A 50 -4.08 3.63 2.74
N LEU A 51 -3.06 3.20 3.46
CA LEU A 51 -2.15 4.07 4.20
C LEU A 51 -0.89 4.36 3.38
N LEU A 52 -0.58 5.63 3.17
CA LEU A 52 0.65 6.07 2.51
C LEU A 52 1.74 6.35 3.54
N LEU A 53 2.89 5.73 3.37
CA LEU A 53 4.11 5.93 4.15
C LEU A 53 5.28 6.30 3.22
N ASN A 54 6.44 6.60 3.80
CA ASN A 54 7.68 6.89 3.06
C ASN A 54 8.89 6.22 3.72
N GLU A 55 8.74 4.93 4.01
CA GLU A 55 9.69 4.10 4.74
C GLU A 55 10.58 3.32 3.75
N TYR A 56 11.85 3.69 3.66
CA TYR A 56 12.80 3.00 2.75
C TYR A 56 12.99 1.52 3.11
N ARG A 57 12.99 1.20 4.41
CA ARG A 57 13.03 -0.17 4.93
C ARG A 57 11.88 -0.37 5.92
N PHE A 58 10.80 -0.97 5.45
CA PHE A 58 9.59 -1.14 6.24
C PHE A 58 9.64 -2.41 7.10
N GLY A 59 9.78 -2.23 8.42
CA GLY A 59 9.92 -3.31 9.39
C GLY A 59 8.62 -3.64 10.14
N ILE A 60 8.61 -4.79 10.83
CA ILE A 60 7.47 -5.25 11.63
C ILE A 60 7.02 -4.25 12.70
N ALA A 61 7.95 -3.53 13.32
CA ALA A 61 7.62 -2.51 14.31
C ALA A 61 6.83 -1.34 13.70
N SER A 62 7.23 -0.88 12.51
CA SER A 62 6.51 0.14 11.75
C SER A 62 5.14 -0.36 11.31
N LEU A 63 5.04 -1.62 10.88
CA LEU A 63 3.76 -2.25 10.54
C LEU A 63 2.79 -2.27 11.73
N ILE A 64 3.22 -2.76 12.90
CA ILE A 64 2.37 -2.81 14.09
C ILE A 64 1.91 -1.40 14.47
N ARG A 65 2.84 -0.43 14.51
CA ARG A 65 2.51 0.97 14.81
C ARG A 65 1.50 1.55 13.82
N ALA A 66 1.67 1.28 12.53
CA ALA A 66 0.76 1.75 11.49
C ALA A 66 -0.66 1.20 11.69
N LEU A 67 -0.81 -0.08 12.03
CA LEU A 67 -2.10 -0.71 12.31
C LEU A 67 -2.72 -0.26 13.63
N GLU A 68 -1.91 0.11 14.62
CA GLU A 68 -2.42 0.71 15.87
C GLU A 68 -2.95 2.14 15.64
N GLU A 69 -2.26 2.93 14.82
CA GLU A 69 -2.66 4.30 14.49
C GLU A 69 -3.82 4.37 13.47
N PHE A 70 -3.89 3.41 12.55
CA PHE A 70 -4.86 3.31 11.45
C PHE A 70 -5.43 1.89 11.33
N PRO A 71 -6.30 1.47 12.29
CA PRO A 71 -6.80 0.09 12.39
C PRO A 71 -7.65 -0.40 11.21
N GLU A 72 -8.18 0.51 10.38
CA GLU A 72 -8.94 0.17 9.18
C GLU A 72 -8.07 -0.06 7.93
N THR A 73 -6.75 0.04 8.05
CA THR A 73 -5.82 -0.14 6.93
C THR A 73 -5.88 -1.56 6.38
N GLU A 74 -6.03 -1.68 5.07
CA GLU A 74 -5.96 -2.94 4.32
C GLU A 74 -4.70 -2.99 3.44
N TYR A 75 -4.27 -1.82 2.96
CA TYR A 75 -3.11 -1.67 2.08
C TYR A 75 -2.15 -0.61 2.61
N ILE A 76 -0.86 -0.93 2.65
CA ILE A 76 0.21 0.00 3.06
C ILE A 76 1.13 0.22 1.87
N ILE A 77 1.31 1.50 1.54
CA ILE A 77 2.22 1.94 0.49
C ILE A 77 3.47 2.47 1.16
N ILE A 78 4.57 1.72 1.09
CA ILE A 78 5.78 2.04 1.84
C ILE A 78 6.61 3.17 1.19
N GLY A 79 6.24 3.59 -0.01
CA GLY A 79 6.80 4.75 -0.71
C GLY A 79 7.22 4.41 -2.14
N GLY A 80 8.35 4.98 -2.58
CA GLY A 80 8.85 4.85 -3.94
C GLY A 80 9.32 3.43 -4.30
N ASN A 81 9.58 3.21 -5.60
CA ASN A 81 9.92 1.91 -6.21
C ASN A 81 11.19 1.20 -5.69
N TRP A 82 11.93 1.85 -4.79
CA TRP A 82 13.17 1.30 -4.21
C TRP A 82 12.99 0.92 -2.74
N ASN A 83 11.79 1.12 -2.20
CA ASN A 83 11.46 0.81 -0.82
C ASN A 83 11.17 -0.68 -0.71
N GLU A 84 11.55 -1.28 0.42
CA GLU A 84 11.37 -2.72 0.63
C GLU A 84 10.89 -2.98 2.05
N SER A 85 9.99 -3.95 2.19
CA SER A 85 9.63 -4.53 3.47
C SER A 85 10.64 -5.60 3.90
N THR A 86 10.75 -5.79 5.21
CA THR A 86 11.46 -6.94 5.79
C THR A 86 10.60 -8.19 5.67
N TYR A 87 11.24 -9.37 5.60
CA TYR A 87 10.54 -10.66 5.57
C TYR A 87 9.55 -10.84 6.72
N GLU A 88 9.93 -10.43 7.93
CA GLU A 88 9.10 -10.52 9.12
C GLU A 88 7.84 -9.64 9.01
N ALA A 89 7.97 -8.47 8.38
CA ALA A 89 6.83 -7.59 8.11
C ALA A 89 5.88 -8.23 7.09
N ASP A 90 6.40 -8.82 6.02
CA ASP A 90 5.58 -9.50 5.00
C ASP A 90 4.87 -10.74 5.57
N GLU A 91 5.54 -11.51 6.41
CA GLU A 91 4.94 -12.66 7.08
C GLU A 91 3.81 -12.21 8.02
N TYR A 92 4.07 -11.20 8.85
CA TYR A 92 3.06 -10.64 9.75
C TYR A 92 1.88 -10.04 8.99
N ALA A 93 2.14 -9.25 7.94
CA ALA A 93 1.12 -8.64 7.10
C ALA A 93 0.24 -9.69 6.43
N GLY A 94 0.85 -10.74 5.85
CA GLY A 94 0.12 -11.85 5.25
C GLY A 94 -0.77 -12.59 6.23
N ASN A 95 -0.34 -12.79 7.48
CA ASN A 95 -1.15 -13.41 8.52
C ASN A 95 -2.32 -12.53 9.00
N ASN A 96 -2.24 -11.21 8.77
CA ASN A 96 -3.24 -10.22 9.18
C ASN A 96 -4.04 -9.64 7.99
N ASN A 97 -3.94 -10.24 6.80
CA ASN A 97 -4.62 -9.77 5.58
C ASN A 97 -4.28 -8.32 5.20
N ILE A 98 -3.03 -7.90 5.41
CA ILE A 98 -2.53 -6.58 5.02
C ILE A 98 -1.65 -6.69 3.79
N GLY A 99 -1.95 -5.89 2.77
CA GLY A 99 -1.12 -5.76 1.58
C GLY A 99 -0.03 -4.70 1.77
N ILE A 100 1.24 -5.06 1.53
CA ILE A 100 2.36 -4.11 1.51
C ILE A 100 2.85 -3.95 0.08
N TYR A 101 3.01 -2.69 -0.35
CA TYR A 101 3.34 -2.33 -1.72
C TYR A 101 4.30 -1.15 -1.80
N ASP A 102 5.16 -1.13 -2.81
CA ASP A 102 5.66 0.14 -3.34
C ASP A 102 4.66 0.78 -4.33
N PHE A 103 4.95 1.98 -4.83
CA PHE A 103 4.08 2.64 -5.81
C PHE A 103 3.82 1.79 -7.07
N SER A 104 4.86 1.24 -7.68
CA SER A 104 4.73 0.49 -8.93
C SER A 104 3.88 -0.76 -8.76
N GLU A 105 4.09 -1.47 -7.66
CA GLU A 105 3.37 -2.69 -7.33
C GLU A 105 1.89 -2.38 -7.03
N PHE A 106 1.60 -1.32 -6.28
CA PHE A 106 0.23 -0.93 -5.96
C PHE A 106 -0.55 -0.50 -7.20
N PHE A 107 0.00 0.39 -8.03
CA PHE A 107 -0.67 0.81 -9.26
C PHE A 107 -0.84 -0.34 -10.26
N GLY A 108 0.11 -1.29 -10.29
CA GLY A 108 -0.07 -2.55 -11.01
C GLY A 108 -1.24 -3.36 -10.46
N ALA A 109 -1.34 -3.49 -9.14
CA ALA A 109 -2.35 -4.30 -8.45
C ALA A 109 -3.77 -3.72 -8.57
N ILE A 110 -3.95 -2.40 -8.63
CA ILE A 110 -5.26 -1.76 -8.85
C ILE A 110 -5.92 -2.25 -10.15
N ASN A 111 -5.16 -2.69 -11.15
CA ASN A 111 -5.71 -3.23 -12.39
C ASN A 111 -6.32 -4.62 -12.26
N CYS A 112 -6.02 -5.37 -11.20
CA CYS A 112 -6.56 -6.70 -10.94
C CYS A 112 -7.97 -6.62 -10.33
N ASP A 113 -8.90 -7.48 -10.74
CA ASP A 113 -10.26 -7.49 -10.16
C ASP A 113 -10.23 -7.76 -8.65
N ASN A 114 -9.41 -8.74 -8.25
CA ASN A 114 -9.04 -8.97 -6.86
C ASN A 114 -7.61 -8.48 -6.64
N ILE A 115 -7.45 -7.42 -5.84
CA ILE A 115 -6.13 -6.93 -5.45
C ILE A 115 -5.53 -7.96 -4.49
N PRO A 116 -4.37 -8.55 -4.80
CA PRO A 116 -3.74 -9.50 -3.88
C PRO A 116 -3.44 -8.82 -2.54
N LEU A 117 -3.34 -9.61 -1.46
CA LEU A 117 -2.86 -9.12 -0.17
C LEU A 117 -1.37 -9.46 0.05
N LYS A 118 -0.82 -10.31 -0.83
CA LYS A 118 0.57 -10.73 -0.74
C LYS A 118 1.27 -10.43 -2.05
N TYR A 119 2.19 -9.49 -1.98
CA TYR A 119 3.21 -9.35 -3.00
C TYR A 119 4.32 -10.39 -2.75
N ILE A 120 4.69 -11.15 -3.79
CA ILE A 120 5.86 -12.03 -3.74
C ILE A 120 6.83 -11.48 -4.78
N LYS A 121 7.80 -10.69 -4.32
CA LYS A 121 8.89 -10.19 -5.15
C LYS A 121 9.61 -11.39 -5.75
N LYS A 122 9.85 -11.36 -7.06
CA LYS A 122 10.61 -12.42 -7.75
C LYS A 122 12.05 -12.36 -7.27
N ASP A 123 12.41 -13.24 -6.34
CA ASP A 123 13.79 -13.38 -5.92
C ASP A 123 14.65 -13.87 -7.10
N GLU A 124 15.82 -13.25 -7.34
CA GLU A 124 16.76 -13.61 -8.42
C GLU A 124 17.28 -15.06 -8.28
N ARG A 125 17.00 -15.73 -7.16
CA ARG A 125 17.32 -17.13 -6.87
C ARG A 125 16.20 -18.11 -7.26
N ASN A 126 15.88 -18.15 -8.57
CA ASN A 126 15.27 -19.32 -9.23
C ASN A 126 13.74 -19.48 -9.14
N ASN A 127 12.95 -18.40 -9.14
CA ASN A 127 11.49 -18.47 -9.30
C ASN A 127 11.03 -18.25 -10.76
N LYS A 128 10.36 -19.26 -11.36
CA LYS A 128 10.04 -19.34 -12.80
C LYS A 128 8.75 -18.65 -13.27
N LYS A 129 7.95 -18.04 -12.38
CA LYS A 129 6.72 -17.32 -12.79
C LYS A 129 6.47 -16.09 -11.90
N ASN A 130 6.09 -14.97 -12.51
CA ASN A 130 5.49 -13.85 -11.80
C ASN A 130 4.11 -14.34 -11.34
N THR A 131 3.91 -14.57 -10.06
CA THR A 131 2.61 -14.99 -9.54
C THR A 131 2.09 -13.93 -8.58
N PHE A 132 1.13 -13.14 -9.08
CA PHE A 132 0.03 -12.68 -8.26
C PHE A 132 -0.61 -13.95 -7.69
N ARG A 133 -0.36 -14.28 -6.42
CA ARG A 133 -1.20 -15.28 -5.74
C ARG A 133 -2.42 -14.55 -5.23
N GLY A 134 -3.36 -14.38 -6.14
CA GLY A 134 -4.63 -13.66 -5.96
C GLY A 134 -5.55 -13.89 -7.14
N ALA A 135 -5.75 -15.16 -7.52
CA ALA A 135 -6.91 -15.69 -8.24
C ALA A 135 -6.97 -17.20 -7.97
#